data_AF-A0A0D2ZY41-F1
#
_entry.id   AF-A0A0D2ZY41-F1
#
_cell.length_a   1.000
_cell.length_b   1.000
_cell.length_c   1.000
_cell.angle_alpha   90.00
_cell.angle_beta   90.00
_cell.angle_gamma   90.00
#
_symmetry.space_group_name_H-M   'P 1'
#
loop_
_entity.id
_entity.type
_entity.pdbx_description
1 polymer ?
#
loop_
_entity_poly.entity_id
_entity_poly.type
_entity_poly.pdbx_seq_one_letter_code
_entity_poly.pdbx_strand_id
1 'polypeptide(L)'
;KLSCLSRKQEWSYLRGGLTTLDRDYGLINNIHHDIGTHVIHHLFPQIPHYHLVEATEAAKPVLGKYYREPDKSGPLPLHLLGILAKSIKEDHFVSDEGDVVYYEADPNLYGQIKVTSE
;
A
#
# COMPACT_ATOMS: atom_id res chain seq x y z
N LYS A 1 -5.52 9.35 0.50
CA LYS A 1 -5.98 7.97 0.78
C LYS A 1 -5.38 7.07 -0.29
N LEU A 2 -4.73 5.96 0.09
CA LEU A 2 -3.96 5.12 -0.85
C LEU A 2 -4.67 3.80 -1.20
N SER A 3 -5.78 3.51 -0.53
CA SER A 3 -6.61 2.33 -0.67
C SER A 3 -7.74 2.61 -1.68
N CYS A 4 -7.51 2.25 -2.94
CA CYS A 4 -8.49 2.44 -4.02
C CYS A 4 -8.81 1.15 -4.76
N LEU A 5 -10.03 1.05 -5.27
CA LEU A 5 -10.51 -0.04 -6.10
C LEU A 5 -11.03 0.53 -7.42
N SER A 6 -10.58 -0.04 -8.54
CA SER A 6 -11.13 0.25 -9.86
C SER A 6 -12.02 -0.90 -10.32
N ARG A 7 -13.18 -0.59 -10.92
CA ARG A 7 -14.20 -1.54 -11.38
C ARG A 7 -14.40 -1.43 -12.90
N LYS A 8 -14.93 -2.49 -13.50
CA LYS A 8 -15.31 -2.54 -14.93
C LYS A 8 -14.17 -2.07 -15.84
N GLN A 9 -14.41 -1.02 -16.65
CA GLN A 9 -13.48 -0.48 -17.63
C GLN A 9 -12.32 0.32 -17.01
N GLU A 10 -12.44 0.76 -15.75
CA GLU A 10 -11.36 1.46 -15.05
C GLU A 10 -10.28 0.53 -14.52
N TRP A 11 -10.59 -0.77 -14.40
CA TRP A 11 -9.63 -1.77 -13.96
C TRP A 11 -8.73 -2.24 -15.11
N SER A 12 -7.43 -2.32 -14.86
CA SER A 12 -6.47 -3.02 -15.71
C SER A 12 -5.33 -3.57 -14.86
N TYR A 13 -4.61 -4.57 -15.37
CA TYR A 13 -3.44 -5.13 -14.69
C TYR A 13 -2.40 -4.06 -14.33
N LEU A 14 -2.09 -3.17 -15.29
CA LEU A 14 -1.15 -2.07 -15.10
C LEU A 14 -1.62 -1.11 -14.00
N ARG A 15 -2.89 -0.68 -14.03
CA ARG A 15 -3.44 0.22 -13.00
C ARG A 15 -3.45 -0.45 -11.64
N GLY A 16 -3.80 -1.73 -11.56
CA GLY A 16 -3.73 -2.52 -10.34
C GLY A 16 -2.32 -2.57 -9.75
N GLY A 17 -1.32 -2.96 -10.55
CA GLY A 17 0.08 -3.03 -10.10
C GLY A 17 0.61 -1.68 -9.59
N LEU A 18 0.27 -0.58 -10.27
CA LEU A 18 0.65 0.78 -9.87
C LEU A 18 -0.04 1.30 -8.59
N THR A 19 -1.09 0.64 -8.10
CA THR A 19 -1.76 0.98 -6.83
C THR A 19 -1.14 0.29 -5.61
N THR A 20 -0.23 -0.66 -5.85
CA THR A 20 0.53 -1.29 -4.77
C THR A 20 1.57 -0.32 -4.20
N LEU A 21 2.12 -0.65 -3.02
CA LEU A 21 3.10 0.21 -2.36
C LEU A 21 4.27 -0.60 -1.86
N ASP A 22 5.46 -0.08 -2.11
CA ASP A 22 6.67 -0.66 -1.59
C ASP A 22 6.75 -0.51 -0.06
N ARG A 23 7.43 -1.45 0.59
CA ARG A 23 7.60 -1.53 2.05
C ARG A 23 8.99 -2.00 2.39
N ASP A 24 9.59 -1.35 3.39
CA ASP A 24 10.85 -1.78 3.97
C ASP A 24 10.58 -2.55 5.26
N TYR A 25 10.95 -3.83 5.31
CA TYR A 25 10.78 -4.67 6.49
C TYR A 25 12.04 -4.73 7.39
N GLY A 26 13.11 -4.01 7.07
CA GLY A 26 14.36 -4.02 7.83
C GLY A 26 15.14 -5.32 7.63
N LEU A 27 15.63 -5.92 8.72
CA LEU A 27 16.51 -7.12 8.64
C LEU A 27 15.83 -8.34 8.01
N ILE A 28 14.50 -8.39 8.00
CA ILE A 28 13.75 -9.51 7.42
C ILE A 28 13.50 -9.37 5.92
N ASN A 29 13.92 -8.27 5.26
CA ASN A 29 13.79 -8.11 3.81
C ASN A 29 14.41 -9.29 3.04
N ASN A 30 15.65 -9.65 3.40
CA ASN A 30 16.37 -10.76 2.77
C ASN A 30 15.73 -12.13 3.03
N ILE A 31 15.07 -12.29 4.18
CA ILE A 31 14.35 -13.53 4.55
C ILE A 31 13.02 -13.62 3.78
N HIS A 32 12.39 -12.47 3.51
CA HIS A 32 11.19 -12.33 2.70
C HIS A 32 11.47 -12.11 1.22
N HIS A 33 12.68 -12.44 0.75
CA HIS A 33 13.02 -12.37 -0.67
C HIS A 33 12.79 -10.99 -1.31
N ASP A 34 12.99 -9.89 -0.57
CA ASP A 34 12.80 -8.51 -1.05
C ASP A 34 11.42 -8.24 -1.67
N ILE A 35 10.39 -8.98 -1.22
CA ILE A 35 9.00 -8.80 -1.66
C ILE A 35 8.47 -7.39 -1.40
N GLY A 36 9.15 -6.61 -0.55
CA GLY A 36 8.90 -5.20 -0.31
C GLY A 36 8.84 -4.33 -1.58
N THR A 37 9.39 -4.79 -2.70
CA THR A 37 9.35 -4.17 -4.04
C THR A 37 8.04 -4.44 -4.80
N HIS A 38 6.90 -4.29 -4.12
CA HIS A 38 5.58 -4.72 -4.59
C HIS A 38 5.20 -4.15 -5.96
N VAL A 39 5.55 -2.89 -6.26
CA VAL A 39 5.17 -2.29 -7.55
C VAL A 39 5.78 -3.07 -8.71
N ILE A 40 7.09 -3.28 -8.69
CA ILE A 40 7.79 -4.00 -9.76
C ILE A 40 7.47 -5.48 -9.73
N HIS A 41 7.32 -6.08 -8.55
CA HIS A 41 6.88 -7.46 -8.41
C HIS A 41 5.52 -7.69 -9.12
N HIS A 42 4.56 -6.78 -8.94
CA HIS A 42 3.25 -6.88 -9.58
C HIS A 42 3.24 -6.47 -11.04
N LEU A 43 4.12 -5.57 -11.50
CA LEU A 43 4.21 -5.22 -12.92
C LEU A 43 4.94 -6.27 -13.75
N PHE A 44 5.95 -6.91 -13.16
CA PHE A 44 6.85 -7.85 -13.83
C PHE A 44 7.11 -9.09 -12.96
N PRO A 45 6.09 -9.93 -12.70
CA PRO A 45 6.22 -11.10 -11.81
C PRO A 45 7.18 -12.18 -12.33
N GLN A 46 7.63 -12.06 -13.59
CA GLN A 46 8.64 -12.93 -14.20
C GLN A 46 10.07 -12.56 -13.78
N ILE A 47 10.30 -11.34 -13.27
CA ILE A 47 11.60 -10.95 -12.73
C ILE A 47 11.82 -11.72 -11.42
N PRO A 48 12.91 -12.50 -11.31
CA PRO A 48 13.22 -13.20 -10.08
C PRO A 48 13.41 -12.24 -8.90
N HIS A 49 13.02 -12.69 -7.70
CA HIS A 49 12.99 -11.84 -6.51
C HIS A 49 14.33 -11.16 -6.18
N TYR A 50 15.45 -11.83 -6.46
CA TYR A 50 16.82 -11.34 -6.24
C TYR A 50 17.25 -10.23 -7.22
N HIS A 51 16.47 -9.95 -8.27
CA HIS A 51 16.65 -8.81 -9.17
C HIS A 51 15.61 -7.70 -8.97
N LEU A 52 14.63 -7.87 -8.06
CA LEU A 52 13.56 -6.88 -7.93
C LEU A 52 14.03 -5.55 -7.37
N VAL A 53 15.04 -5.54 -6.50
CA VAL A 53 15.64 -4.30 -5.98
C VAL A 53 16.28 -3.50 -7.12
N GLU A 54 17.09 -4.15 -7.95
CA GLU A 54 17.72 -3.54 -9.13
C GLU A 54 16.68 -3.02 -10.12
N ALA A 55 15.66 -3.83 -10.41
CA ALA A 55 14.58 -3.44 -11.32
C ALA A 55 13.74 -2.27 -10.75
N THR A 56 13.55 -2.21 -9.44
CA THR A 56 12.89 -1.08 -8.76
C THR A 56 13.68 0.20 -8.92
N GLU A 57 14.99 0.17 -8.64
CA GLU A 57 15.86 1.34 -8.85
C GLU A 57 15.87 1.80 -10.32
N ALA A 58 15.85 0.88 -11.28
CA ALA A 58 15.77 1.20 -12.70
C ALA A 58 14.41 1.80 -13.11
N ALA A 59 13.33 1.46 -12.41
CA ALA A 59 11.99 1.97 -12.68
C ALA A 59 11.68 3.32 -12.01
N LYS A 60 12.37 3.67 -10.91
CA LYS A 60 12.17 4.94 -10.19
C LYS A 60 12.20 6.18 -11.10
N PRO A 61 13.15 6.34 -12.05
CA PRO A 61 13.16 7.48 -12.97
C PRO A 61 11.95 7.52 -13.90
N VAL A 62 11.41 6.36 -14.28
CA VAL A 62 10.23 6.24 -15.15
C VAL A 62 8.96 6.62 -14.40
N LEU A 63 8.82 6.14 -13.16
CA LEU A 63 7.69 6.48 -12.29
C LEU A 63 7.77 7.94 -11.79
N GLY A 64 8.99 8.48 -11.67
CA GLY A 64 9.26 9.86 -11.32
C GLY A 64 8.53 10.28 -10.04
N LYS A 65 7.81 11.39 -10.10
CA LYS A 65 7.05 11.94 -8.96
C LYS A 65 5.93 11.04 -8.43
N TYR A 66 5.55 9.99 -9.17
CA TYR A 66 4.50 9.06 -8.76
C TYR A 66 5.04 7.89 -7.94
N TYR A 67 6.36 7.64 -7.97
CA TYR A 67 6.98 6.69 -7.06
C TYR A 67 6.94 7.19 -5.63
N ARG A 68 6.55 6.33 -4.69
CA ARG A 68 6.51 6.63 -3.27
C ARG A 68 7.59 5.82 -2.57
N GLU A 69 8.66 6.49 -2.16
CA GLU A 69 9.72 5.86 -1.36
C GLU A 69 9.11 5.28 -0.07
N PRO A 70 9.43 4.02 0.27
CA PRO A 70 8.98 3.43 1.53
C PRO A 70 9.68 4.08 2.71
N ASP A 71 8.97 4.19 3.83
CA ASP A 71 9.57 4.58 5.10
C ASP A 71 10.63 3.55 5.50
N LYS A 72 11.82 4.02 5.83
CA LYS A 72 12.94 3.12 6.15
C LYS A 72 12.73 2.46 7.51
N SER A 73 12.97 1.17 7.55
CA SER A 73 12.97 0.40 8.78
C SER A 73 14.33 0.45 9.45
N GLY A 74 14.34 0.42 10.78
CA GLY A 74 15.52 0.05 11.55
C GLY A 74 15.72 -1.47 11.52
N PRO A 75 16.29 -2.06 12.59
CA PRO A 75 16.37 -3.51 12.71
C PRO A 75 15.01 -4.23 12.60
N LEU A 76 13.95 -3.56 13.11
CA LEU A 76 12.57 -4.03 13.08
C LEU A 76 11.66 -2.99 12.39
N PRO A 77 10.61 -3.42 11.67
CA PRO A 77 9.76 -2.53 10.90
C PRO A 77 8.59 -1.94 11.72
N LEU A 78 8.92 -1.22 12.79
CA LEU A 78 7.93 -0.67 13.72
C LEU A 78 6.97 0.34 13.08
N HIS A 79 7.40 1.01 12.00
CA HIS A 79 6.54 1.96 11.27
C HIS A 79 5.30 1.28 10.66
N LEU A 80 5.39 -0.01 10.33
CA LEU A 80 4.28 -0.79 9.79
C LEU A 80 3.12 -0.93 10.78
N LEU A 81 3.39 -0.92 12.08
CA LEU A 81 2.34 -0.96 13.10
C LEU A 81 1.47 0.29 13.03
N GLY A 82 2.07 1.46 12.79
CA GLY A 82 1.34 2.71 12.59
C GLY A 82 0.50 2.70 11.32
N ILE A 83 1.05 2.19 10.22
CA ILE A 83 0.33 2.03 8.94
C ILE A 83 -0.84 1.05 9.10
N LEU A 84 -0.62 -0.07 9.78
CA LEU A 84 -1.66 -1.07 10.06
C LEU A 84 -2.78 -0.47 10.92
N ALA A 85 -2.43 0.19 12.03
CA ALA A 85 -3.41 0.83 12.91
C ALA A 85 -4.22 1.91 12.16
N LYS A 86 -3.57 2.68 11.30
CA LYS A 86 -4.25 3.66 10.43
C LYS A 86 -5.22 2.98 9.46
N SER A 87 -4.79 1.90 8.80
CA SER A 87 -5.62 1.18 7.83
C SER A 87 -6.85 0.59 8.53
N ILE A 88 -6.66 -0.05 9.69
CA ILE A 88 -7.76 -0.58 10.51
C ILE A 88 -8.76 0.52 10.89
N LYS A 89 -8.30 1.75 11.15
CA LYS A 89 -9.15 2.89 11.56
C LYS A 89 -9.87 3.57 10.40
N GLU A 90 -9.24 3.63 9.23
CA GLU A 90 -9.68 4.49 8.11
C GLU A 90 -10.30 3.73 6.94
N ASP A 91 -10.08 2.42 6.85
CA ASP A 91 -10.43 1.61 5.68
C ASP A 91 -11.46 0.52 6.03
N HIS A 92 -12.70 0.91 6.32
CA HIS A 92 -13.76 -0.02 6.77
C HIS A 92 -14.62 -0.56 5.62
N PHE A 93 -14.99 0.29 4.66
CA PHE A 93 -15.87 -0.10 3.54
C PHE A 93 -15.55 0.71 2.28
N VAL A 94 -16.16 0.35 1.15
CA VAL A 94 -16.11 1.10 -0.12
C VAL A 94 -17.55 1.31 -0.61
N SER A 95 -17.82 2.39 -1.36
CA SER A 95 -19.14 2.64 -1.95
C SER A 95 -19.53 1.60 -3.02
N ASP A 96 -20.81 1.24 -3.03
CA ASP A 96 -21.40 0.37 -4.05
C ASP A 96 -21.46 1.04 -5.44
N GLU A 97 -21.41 2.37 -5.49
CA GLU A 97 -21.51 3.20 -6.68
C GLU A 97 -20.16 3.79 -7.16
N GLY A 98 -20.02 4.00 -8.47
CA GLY A 98 -18.82 4.59 -9.10
C GLY A 98 -17.83 3.57 -9.67
N ASP A 99 -17.01 3.94 -10.65
CA ASP A 99 -16.07 2.99 -11.26
C ASP A 99 -14.66 3.05 -10.64
N VAL A 100 -14.31 4.15 -9.97
CA VAL A 100 -13.11 4.27 -9.11
C VAL A 100 -13.56 4.70 -7.72
N VAL A 101 -13.35 3.85 -6.72
CA VAL A 101 -13.74 4.09 -5.33
C VAL A 101 -12.56 3.99 -4.40
N TYR A 102 -12.65 4.67 -3.26
CA TYR A 102 -11.67 4.62 -2.19
C TYR A 102 -12.31 3.96 -0.98
N TYR A 103 -11.49 3.34 -0.14
CA TYR A 103 -11.98 2.92 1.17
C TYR A 103 -12.43 4.13 1.97
N GLU A 104 -13.33 3.92 2.92
CA GLU A 104 -13.98 4.94 3.74
C GLU A 104 -14.02 4.50 5.20
N ALA A 105 -13.92 5.47 6.09
CA ALA A 105 -14.00 5.24 7.52
C ALA A 105 -15.48 5.28 7.92
N ASP A 106 -15.99 4.19 8.47
CA ASP A 106 -17.30 4.18 9.11
C ASP A 106 -17.26 5.00 10.42
N PRO A 107 -17.96 6.15 10.49
CA PRO A 107 -17.98 7.01 11.68
C PRO A 107 -18.68 6.35 12.88
N ASN A 108 -19.46 5.28 12.66
CA ASN A 108 -20.20 4.58 13.69
C ASN A 108 -19.47 3.35 14.25
N LEU A 109 -18.39 2.89 13.60
CA LEU A 109 -17.75 1.61 13.94
C LEU A 109 -17.21 1.56 15.38
N TYR A 110 -16.70 2.68 15.88
CA TYR A 110 -16.13 2.77 17.24
C TYR A 110 -17.05 3.44 18.26
N GLY A 111 -18.27 3.84 17.85
CA GLY A 111 -19.23 4.55 18.69
C GLY A 111 -18.77 5.95 19.11
N GLN A 112 -19.68 6.90 19.16
CA GLN A 112 -19.41 8.19 19.78
C GLN A 112 -19.06 7.96 21.26
N ILE A 113 -17.81 8.15 21.64
CA ILE A 113 -17.47 8.40 23.04
C ILE A 113 -18.19 9.70 23.40
N LYS A 114 -19.38 9.59 24.00
CA LYS A 114 -20.06 10.72 24.64
C LYS A 114 -19.17 11.11 25.81
N VAL A 115 -18.29 12.08 25.59
CA VAL A 115 -17.69 12.83 26.69
C VAL A 115 -18.83 13.62 27.31
N THR A 116 -19.47 13.06 28.33
CA THR A 116 -20.32 13.84 29.23
C THR A 116 -19.40 14.74 30.03
N SER A 117 -19.35 16.00 29.65
CA SER A 117 -18.85 17.07 30.52
C SER A 117 -19.88 17.29 31.63
N GLU A 118 -19.53 16.90 32.85
CA GLU A 118 -20.09 17.47 34.08
C GLU A 118 -19.37 18.77 34.43
#